data_AF-A0A7D3XFK6-F1
#
_entry.id   AF-A0A7D3XFK6-F1
#
_cell.length_a   1.000
_cell.length_b   1.000
_cell.length_c   1.000
_cell.angle_alpha   90.00
_cell.angle_beta   90.00
_cell.angle_gamma   90.00
#
_symmetry.space_group_name_H-M   'P 1'
#
loop_
_entity.id
_entity.type
_entity.pdbx_description
1 polymer ?
#
loop_
_entity_poly.entity_id
_entity_poly.type
_entity_poly.pdbx_seq_one_letter_code
_entity_poly.pdbx_strand_id
1 'polypeptide(L)'
;MAAPRLRQLRRDNTLFKLAMNAVRLHLEEDDRLARQPQLRTAPDTDLEFVQHSIDQWVGVATKYIAHKFRCPAPQAMQLLGELLVDLKTNIPVGELRQVPYQQALFLPPAWVTGQQPIASAPAAEEG
;
A
#
# COMPACT_ATOMS: atom_id res chain seq x y z
N MET A 1 15.58 -21.28 5.04
CA MET A 1 14.62 -20.32 5.63
C MET A 1 13.27 -20.57 4.98
N ALA A 2 12.21 -20.80 5.77
CA ALA A 2 10.86 -20.97 5.22
C ALA A 2 10.37 -19.61 4.69
N ALA A 3 9.86 -19.59 3.45
CA ALA A 3 9.29 -18.38 2.88
C ALA A 3 8.07 -17.92 3.71
N PRO A 4 7.86 -16.61 3.87
CA PRO A 4 6.70 -16.08 4.57
C PRO A 4 5.43 -16.51 3.85
N ARG A 5 4.41 -16.95 4.59
CA ARG A 5 3.12 -17.31 3.99
C ARG A 5 2.24 -16.08 3.86
N LEU A 6 1.44 -15.99 2.79
CA LEU A 6 0.46 -14.92 2.56
C LEU A 6 -0.43 -14.62 3.78
N ARG A 7 -0.83 -15.66 4.53
CA ARG A 7 -1.61 -15.51 5.78
C ARG A 7 -0.89 -14.71 6.87
N GLN A 8 0.44 -14.76 6.93
CA GLN A 8 1.24 -13.99 7.89
C GLN A 8 1.28 -12.52 7.48
N LEU A 9 1.37 -12.24 6.18
CA LEU A 9 1.33 -10.88 5.64
C LEU A 9 -0.03 -10.22 5.91
N ARG A 10 -1.14 -10.94 5.70
CA ARG A 10 -2.49 -10.44 5.99
C ARG A 10 -2.70 -10.02 7.45
N ARG A 11 -2.04 -10.69 8.39
CA ARG A 11 -2.18 -10.42 9.83
C ARG A 11 -1.33 -9.24 10.29
N ASP A 12 -0.45 -8.75 9.44
CA ASP A 12 0.40 -7.62 9.74
C ASP A 12 -0.36 -6.32 9.49
N ASN A 13 -0.74 -5.62 10.56
CA ASN A 13 -1.53 -4.39 10.48
C ASN A 13 -0.81 -3.29 9.70
N THR A 14 0.50 -3.16 9.87
CA THR A 14 1.32 -2.17 9.17
C THR A 14 1.32 -2.44 7.68
N LEU A 15 1.60 -3.68 7.28
CA LEU A 15 1.60 -4.08 5.89
C LEU A 15 0.20 -4.01 5.28
N PHE A 16 -0.83 -4.40 6.03
CA PHE A 16 -2.22 -4.30 5.59
C PHE A 16 -2.60 -2.86 5.26
N LYS A 17 -2.25 -1.89 6.13
CA LYS A 17 -2.47 -0.45 5.86
C LYS A 17 -1.72 0.02 4.61
N LEU A 18 -0.44 -0.36 4.45
CA LEU A 18 0.34 -0.02 3.26
C LEU A 18 -0.32 -0.56 1.99
N ALA A 19 -0.68 -1.84 2.00
CA ALA A 19 -1.31 -2.53 0.88
C ALA A 19 -2.69 -1.95 0.56
N MET A 20 -3.49 -1.59 1.57
CA MET A 20 -4.81 -0.96 1.38
C MET A 20 -4.71 0.40 0.68
N ASN A 21 -3.70 1.23 1.01
CA ASN A 21 -3.49 2.50 0.31
C ASN A 21 -3.10 2.28 -1.15
N ALA A 22 -2.19 1.33 -1.42
CA ALA A 22 -1.83 0.96 -2.79
C ALA A 22 -3.03 0.43 -3.60
N VAL A 23 -3.83 -0.47 -3.00
CA VAL A 23 -5.05 -0.99 -3.63
C VAL A 23 -6.06 0.14 -3.90
N ARG A 24 -6.23 1.08 -2.97
CA ARG A 24 -7.13 2.22 -3.17
C ARG A 24 -6.72 3.07 -4.37
N LEU A 25 -5.42 3.32 -4.55
CA LEU A 25 -4.92 4.06 -5.70
C LEU A 25 -5.04 3.26 -7.00
N HIS A 26 -4.75 1.97 -7.00
CA HIS A 26 -4.98 1.13 -8.17
C HIS A 26 -6.45 1.11 -8.60
N LEU A 27 -7.40 1.12 -7.66
CA LEU A 27 -8.82 1.23 -7.99
C LEU A 27 -9.15 2.59 -8.66
N GLU A 28 -8.47 3.67 -8.26
CA GLU A 28 -8.65 4.97 -8.90
C GLU A 28 -8.04 4.99 -10.31
N GLU A 29 -6.83 4.43 -10.45
CA GLU A 29 -6.18 4.22 -11.75
C GLU A 29 -7.08 3.40 -12.68
N ASP A 30 -7.56 2.24 -12.22
CA ASP A 30 -8.44 1.35 -12.99
C ASP A 30 -9.74 2.09 -13.42
N ASP A 31 -10.37 2.84 -12.52
CA ASP A 31 -11.57 3.64 -12.82
C ASP A 31 -11.29 4.74 -13.85
N ARG A 32 -10.15 5.44 -13.73
CA ARG A 32 -9.74 6.49 -14.68
C ARG A 32 -9.47 5.89 -16.05
N LEU A 33 -8.73 4.79 -16.12
CA LEU A 33 -8.42 4.09 -17.36
C LEU A 33 -9.66 3.48 -18.02
N ALA A 34 -10.66 3.06 -17.24
CA ALA A 34 -11.94 2.59 -17.76
C ALA A 34 -12.76 3.72 -18.39
N ARG A 35 -12.74 4.92 -17.80
CA ARG A 35 -13.43 6.10 -18.32
C ARG A 35 -12.69 6.76 -19.49
N GLN A 36 -11.36 6.71 -19.47
CA GLN A 36 -10.48 7.38 -20.42
C GLN A 36 -9.37 6.42 -20.89
N PRO A 37 -9.69 5.43 -21.73
CA PRO A 37 -8.74 4.40 -22.16
C PRO A 37 -7.52 4.97 -22.90
N GLN A 38 -7.63 6.15 -23.51
CA GLN A 38 -6.51 6.87 -24.14
C GLN A 38 -5.37 7.19 -23.17
N LEU A 39 -5.66 7.29 -21.87
CA LEU A 39 -4.65 7.55 -20.85
C LEU A 39 -3.67 6.39 -20.67
N ARG A 40 -3.97 5.19 -21.20
CA ARG A 40 -3.03 4.04 -21.18
C ARG A 40 -1.77 4.30 -22.01
N THR A 41 -1.90 5.04 -23.10
CA THR A 41 -0.79 5.33 -24.02
C THR A 41 -0.20 6.71 -23.82
N ALA A 42 -0.98 7.63 -23.27
CA ALA A 42 -0.57 9.00 -22.98
C ALA A 42 -1.16 9.41 -21.62
N PRO A 43 -0.51 9.05 -20.50
CA PRO A 43 -1.00 9.40 -19.18
C PRO A 43 -0.98 10.92 -19.00
N ASP A 44 -2.01 11.45 -18.33
CA ASP A 44 -2.04 12.84 -17.90
C ASP A 44 -1.27 13.00 -16.58
N THR A 45 -0.93 14.24 -16.22
CA THR A 45 -0.15 14.55 -15.02
C THR A 45 -0.78 13.99 -13.75
N ASP A 46 -2.11 13.94 -13.69
CA ASP A 46 -2.80 13.37 -12.53
C ASP A 46 -2.66 11.84 -12.46
N LEU A 47 -2.77 11.14 -13.59
CA LEU A 47 -2.58 9.70 -13.66
C LEU A 47 -1.12 9.33 -13.37
N GLU A 48 -0.16 10.10 -13.91
CA GLU A 48 1.25 9.96 -13.58
C GLU A 48 1.48 10.15 -12.07
N PHE A 49 0.80 11.12 -11.45
CA PHE A 49 0.89 11.34 -10.00
C PHE A 49 0.33 10.16 -9.21
N VAL A 50 -0.82 9.60 -9.61
CA VAL A 50 -1.39 8.39 -8.99
C VAL A 50 -0.43 7.20 -9.11
N GLN A 51 0.13 6.99 -10.30
CA GLN A 51 1.09 5.91 -10.57
C GLN A 51 2.36 6.06 -9.73
N HIS A 52 2.92 7.26 -9.66
CA HIS A 52 4.06 7.54 -8.80
C HIS A 52 3.74 7.28 -7.32
N SER A 53 2.56 7.69 -6.84
CA SER A 53 2.13 7.40 -5.46
C SER A 53 1.96 5.91 -5.20
N ILE A 54 1.43 5.13 -6.16
CA ILE A 54 1.39 3.66 -6.10
C ILE A 54 2.80 3.11 -5.91
N ASP A 55 3.75 3.53 -6.74
CA ASP A 55 5.14 3.07 -6.68
C ASP A 55 5.78 3.38 -5.32
N GLN A 56 5.46 4.52 -4.71
CA GLN A 56 5.92 4.85 -3.36
C GLN A 56 5.38 3.88 -2.31
N TRP A 57 4.08 3.60 -2.28
CA TRP A 57 3.48 2.65 -1.34
C TRP A 57 4.01 1.24 -1.54
N VAL A 58 4.12 0.79 -2.79
CA VAL A 58 4.67 -0.52 -3.16
C VAL A 58 6.14 -0.62 -2.72
N GLY A 59 6.93 0.43 -2.96
CA GLY A 59 8.32 0.51 -2.55
C GLY A 59 8.50 0.39 -1.03
N VAL A 60 7.71 1.12 -0.24
CA VAL A 60 7.74 1.04 1.23
C VAL A 60 7.29 -0.34 1.71
N ALA A 61 6.18 -0.88 1.20
CA ALA A 61 5.68 -2.19 1.58
C ALA A 61 6.67 -3.32 1.25
N THR A 62 7.31 -3.25 0.08
CA THR A 62 8.33 -4.21 -0.34
C THR A 62 9.53 -4.17 0.60
N LYS A 63 10.04 -2.97 0.92
CA LYS A 63 11.15 -2.80 1.89
C LYS A 63 10.76 -3.32 3.28
N TYR A 64 9.53 -3.04 3.72
CA TYR A 64 9.00 -3.52 5.00
C TYR A 64 8.98 -5.05 5.05
N ILE A 65 8.46 -5.72 4.01
CA ILE A 65 8.42 -7.18 3.92
C ILE A 65 9.85 -7.74 3.92
N ALA A 66 10.73 -7.22 3.07
CA ALA A 66 12.11 -7.68 2.95
C ALA A 66 12.85 -7.62 4.30
N HIS A 67 12.68 -6.51 5.03
CA HIS A 67 13.31 -6.31 6.33
C HIS A 67 12.69 -7.20 7.42
N LYS A 68 11.36 -7.19 7.56
CA LYS A 68 10.66 -7.90 8.62
C LYS A 68 10.77 -9.42 8.50
N PHE A 69 10.65 -9.93 7.28
CA PHE A 69 10.64 -11.36 7.02
C PHE A 69 12.01 -11.90 6.54
N ARG A 70 13.03 -11.04 6.49
CA ARG A 70 14.41 -11.38 6.10
C ARG A 70 14.46 -12.13 4.77
N CYS A 71 13.77 -11.60 3.76
CA CYS A 71 13.75 -12.16 2.41
C CYS A 71 14.31 -11.15 1.39
N PRO A 72 14.83 -11.63 0.24
CA PRO A 72 15.35 -10.76 -0.80
C PRO A 72 14.22 -9.92 -1.42
N ALA A 73 14.55 -8.70 -1.87
CA ALA A 73 13.62 -7.75 -2.49
C ALA A 73 12.71 -8.35 -3.58
N PRO A 74 13.18 -9.15 -4.55
CA PRO A 74 12.29 -9.76 -5.54
C PRO A 74 11.24 -10.69 -4.91
N GLN A 75 11.61 -11.44 -3.86
CA GLN A 75 10.66 -12.29 -3.15
C GLN A 75 9.67 -11.46 -2.34
N ALA A 76 10.12 -10.37 -1.71
CA ALA A 76 9.24 -9.44 -1.01
C ALA A 76 8.21 -8.80 -1.94
N MET A 77 8.64 -8.40 -3.14
CA MET A 77 7.77 -7.84 -4.18
C MET A 77 6.75 -8.86 -4.67
N GLN A 78 7.15 -10.12 -4.87
CA GLN A 78 6.23 -11.19 -5.23
C GLN A 78 5.16 -11.39 -4.16
N LEU A 79 5.57 -11.49 -2.88
CA LEU A 79 4.64 -11.66 -1.76
C LEU A 79 3.69 -10.47 -1.61
N LEU A 80 4.17 -9.25 -1.87
CA LEU A 80 3.34 -8.06 -1.90
C LEU A 80 2.32 -8.14 -3.03
N GLY A 81 2.73 -8.53 -4.24
CA GLY A 81 1.83 -8.72 -5.38
C GLY A 81 0.71 -9.72 -5.07
N GLU A 82 1.07 -10.86 -4.47
CA GLU A 82 0.11 -11.86 -4.01
C GLU A 82 -0.88 -11.26 -2.99
N LEU A 83 -0.39 -10.46 -2.04
CA LEU A 83 -1.22 -9.75 -1.07
C LEU A 83 -2.17 -8.76 -1.75
N LEU A 84 -1.70 -7.94 -2.68
CA LEU A 84 -2.53 -6.95 -3.36
C LEU A 84 -3.66 -7.61 -4.16
N VAL A 85 -3.36 -8.68 -4.91
CA VAL A 85 -4.35 -9.47 -5.66
C VAL A 85 -5.38 -10.07 -4.71
N ASP A 86 -4.90 -10.66 -3.63
CA ASP A 86 -5.72 -11.29 -2.62
C ASP A 86 -6.65 -10.29 -1.90
N LEU A 87 -6.17 -9.07 -1.59
CA LEU A 87 -7.01 -8.00 -1.03
C LEU A 87 -8.07 -7.53 -2.03
N LYS A 88 -7.69 -7.27 -3.29
CA LYS A 88 -8.63 -6.88 -4.36
C LYS A 88 -9.72 -7.93 -4.61
N THR A 89 -9.41 -9.21 -4.37
CA THR A 89 -10.33 -10.33 -4.63
C THR A 89 -11.26 -10.61 -3.44
N ASN A 90 -10.77 -10.46 -2.21
CA ASN A 90 -11.51 -10.87 -1.01
C ASN A 90 -12.17 -9.72 -0.25
N ILE A 91 -11.76 -8.47 -0.48
CA ILE A 91 -12.36 -7.30 0.19
C ILE A 91 -13.30 -6.60 -0.80
N PRO A 92 -14.56 -6.32 -0.41
CA PRO A 92 -15.49 -5.57 -1.26
C PRO A 92 -14.92 -4.20 -1.65
N VAL A 93 -15.15 -3.80 -2.89
CA VAL A 93 -14.68 -2.49 -3.40
C VAL A 93 -15.18 -1.32 -2.53
N GLY A 94 -16.40 -1.41 -1.98
CA GLY A 94 -16.93 -0.41 -1.06
C GLY A 94 -16.10 -0.23 0.21
N GLU A 95 -15.54 -1.32 0.75
CA GLU A 95 -14.64 -1.28 1.92
C GLU A 95 -13.26 -0.75 1.52
N LEU A 96 -12.73 -1.18 0.37
CA LEU A 96 -11.47 -0.67 -0.17
C LEU A 96 -11.51 0.86 -0.39
N ARG A 97 -12.69 1.40 -0.73
CA ARG A 97 -12.94 2.83 -0.93
C ARG A 97 -13.17 3.63 0.35
N GLN A 98 -13.24 2.99 1.51
CA GLN A 98 -13.27 3.70 2.79
C GLN A 98 -11.95 4.42 3.07
N VAL A 99 -10.84 3.97 2.46
CA VAL A 99 -9.57 4.70 2.48
C VAL A 99 -9.75 5.99 1.68
N PRO A 100 -9.62 7.18 2.32
CA PRO A 100 -9.76 8.44 1.63
C PRO A 100 -8.72 8.59 0.52
N TYR A 101 -9.15 8.97 -0.68
CA TYR A 101 -8.25 9.12 -1.82
C TYR A 101 -7.10 10.09 -1.54
N GLN A 102 -7.39 11.24 -0.92
CA GLN A 102 -6.38 12.23 -0.54
C GLN A 102 -5.34 11.65 0.43
N GLN A 103 -5.73 10.76 1.33
CA GLN A 103 -4.79 10.09 2.22
C GLN A 103 -3.91 9.08 1.46
N ALA A 104 -4.50 8.36 0.51
CA ALA A 104 -3.76 7.40 -0.30
C ALA A 104 -2.79 8.08 -1.26
N LEU A 105 -3.06 9.31 -1.71
CA LEU A 105 -2.16 10.05 -2.61
C LEU A 105 -0.80 10.39 -1.97
N PHE A 106 -0.78 10.67 -0.67
CA PHE A 106 0.43 11.14 0.01
C PHE A 106 0.93 10.09 0.99
N LEU A 107 2.11 9.54 0.70
CA LEU A 107 2.83 8.72 1.65
C LEU A 107 3.28 9.60 2.83
N PRO A 108 2.83 9.35 4.07
CA PRO A 108 3.22 10.19 5.20
C PRO A 108 4.72 10.05 5.47
N PRO A 109 5.41 11.13 5.87
CA PRO A 109 6.87 11.14 6.03
C PRO A 109 7.37 10.11 7.05
N ALA A 110 6.56 9.79 8.06
CA ALA A 110 6.84 8.72 9.05
C ALA A 110 7.08 7.34 8.43
N TRP A 111 6.63 7.10 7.19
CA TRP A 111 6.81 5.85 6.46
C TRP A 111 8.00 5.88 5.49
N VAL A 112 8.47 7.08 5.14
CA VAL A 112 9.62 7.32 4.27
C VAL A 112 10.91 7.23 5.09
N THR A 113 10.90 7.81 6.29
CA THR A 113 12.01 7.73 7.24
C THR A 113 11.82 6.47 8.05
N GLY A 114 12.44 5.35 7.62
CA GLY A 114 12.25 4.05 8.25
C GLY A 114 12.52 4.08 9.76
N GLN A 115 11.49 4.26 10.58
CA GLN A 115 11.59 4.23 12.04
C GLN A 115 10.26 3.84 12.69
N GLN A 116 10.27 2.60 13.20
CA GLN A 116 9.70 2.11 14.45
C GLN A 116 8.20 2.31 14.76
N PRO A 117 7.50 1.23 15.16
CA PRO A 117 6.22 1.35 15.83
C PRO A 117 6.47 1.93 17.22
N ILE A 118 5.95 3.12 17.49
CA ILE A 118 5.69 3.52 18.87
C ILE A 118 4.24 3.12 19.14
N ALA A 119 4.11 1.93 19.71
CA ALA A 119 2.89 1.49 20.36
C ALA A 119 2.63 2.36 21.61
N SER A 120 1.37 2.77 21.80
CA SER A 120 0.72 3.06 23.10
C SER A 120 1.31 4.23 23.92
N ALA A 121 0.60 5.21 24.47
CA ALA A 121 -0.79 5.36 24.87
C ALA A 121 -1.05 6.86 25.20
N PRO A 122 -2.32 7.30 25.38
CA PRO A 122 -2.69 8.67 25.73
C PRO A 122 -2.71 8.90 27.26
N ALA A 123 -2.43 10.12 27.73
CA ALA A 123 -2.87 10.73 29.00
C ALA A 123 -2.16 12.10 29.16
N ALA A 124 -2.93 13.20 29.25
CA ALA A 124 -3.21 13.94 30.50
C ALA A 124 -2.06 14.92 30.84
N GLU A 125 -2.23 16.22 30.60
CA GLU A 125 -2.72 17.25 31.54
C GLU A 125 -1.58 17.98 32.28
N GLU A 126 -1.73 19.32 32.28
CA GLU A 126 -1.25 20.32 33.24
C GLU A 126 0.23 20.71 33.36
N GLY A 127 0.41 22.02 33.52
CA GLY A 127 1.65 22.75 33.81
C GLY A 127 1.61 24.19 33.32
#